data_AF-A0A3P8T5W7-F1
#
_entry.id   AF-A0A3P8T5W7-F1
#
_cell.length_a   1.000
_cell.length_b   1.000
_cell.length_c   1.000
_cell.angle_alpha   90.00
_cell.angle_beta   90.00
_cell.angle_gamma   90.00
#
_symmetry.space_group_name_H-M   'P 1'
#
loop_
_entity.id
_entity.type
_entity.pdbx_description
1 polymer ?
#
loop_
_entity_poly.entity_id
_entity_poly.type
_entity_poly.pdbx_seq_one_letter_code
_entity_poly.pdbx_strand_id
1 'polypeptide(L)'
;MRVKNAVRSAFFLVPLVCAMLLVLLCAFLIPCQKGELGKTPQWEKALGDAGGVTPPALALWDVDGDSVEDVFLGVTGWTNDTHTTQGNKVYSAVAVSAVSGQVLWRKVMRESVMYIQCGLQFTTQPSPVCLLIGKSIIMAVNGTTGEKLWPVMLKNIESQAVLLPDLQGDSVPDLLVATLPVDEALDLSLTLISGRTGAMLGHPVPFNLTGQGRLIGPLLHETQHGAYYILFGLGNVEAISLRDIYIRATSKMPITQALRKRDPGWEGLKKTNLSSFIHIYRGAEHAEFLLPLVTGFGNNHNNLDTVSNLNASRSDWVLVYGSSKLSVLRQKDLRKEWTFNSAPIHSQPTLGHFNDDGILDLFIQHSANGTMKTQIVDGANRDVLWTSEFVCPHLVLEASAISTSTGQSAFLFWASEPIKAQRNVTKTTVTQGLAAPEPLIRKLFLLHPAYPLILLELTSTTDTTVTSAVSYQEHQKDASYITVSSRPTPDSEPGARIVKSMSLRAAITKGQIVRLGETNKNGGPIKPSAFEIYKFFRRLTFKRQ
;
A
#
# COMPACT_ATOMS: atom_id res chain seq x y z
N MET A 1 40.25 -20.63 61.09
CA MET A 1 38.97 -20.88 60.39
C MET A 1 38.27 -19.63 59.86
N ARG A 2 38.24 -18.48 60.58
CA ARG A 2 37.55 -17.24 60.13
C ARG A 2 38.00 -16.69 58.77
N VAL A 3 39.30 -16.69 58.48
CA VAL A 3 39.85 -16.16 57.19
C VAL A 3 39.40 -17.01 56.00
N LYS A 4 39.29 -18.33 56.16
CA LYS A 4 38.87 -19.26 55.10
C LYS A 4 37.40 -19.07 54.70
N ASN A 5 36.55 -18.70 55.67
CA ASN A 5 35.15 -18.38 55.41
C ASN A 5 34.99 -17.00 54.77
N ALA A 6 35.80 -16.00 55.17
CA ALA A 6 35.80 -14.68 54.54
C ALA A 6 36.22 -14.74 53.07
N VAL A 7 37.22 -15.55 52.72
CA VAL A 7 37.66 -15.76 51.34
C VAL A 7 36.59 -16.45 50.48
N ARG A 8 35.87 -17.44 51.03
CA ARG A 8 34.74 -18.07 50.33
C ARG A 8 33.57 -17.11 50.13
N SER A 9 33.24 -16.28 51.13
CA SER A 9 32.18 -15.28 51.00
C SER A 9 32.56 -14.18 50.00
N ALA A 10 33.82 -13.76 49.96
CA ALA A 10 34.31 -12.79 48.98
C ALA A 10 34.24 -13.33 47.54
N PHE A 11 34.54 -14.62 47.34
CA PHE A 11 34.41 -15.28 46.03
C PHE A 11 32.97 -15.31 45.50
N PHE A 12 31.96 -15.19 46.37
CA PHE A 12 30.55 -15.19 45.98
C PHE A 12 29.96 -13.77 45.90
N LEU A 13 30.33 -12.89 46.83
CA LEU A 13 29.80 -11.54 46.90
C LEU A 13 30.39 -10.59 45.86
N VAL A 14 31.68 -10.72 45.52
CA VAL A 14 32.33 -9.82 44.55
C VAL A 14 31.71 -9.97 43.15
N PRO A 15 31.54 -11.19 42.59
CA PRO A 15 30.87 -11.35 41.30
C PRO A 15 29.42 -10.88 41.30
N LEU A 16 28.69 -11.09 42.41
CA LEU A 16 27.31 -10.64 42.56
C LEU A 16 27.21 -9.11 42.54
N VAL A 17 28.10 -8.42 43.27
CA VAL A 17 28.16 -6.95 43.28
C VAL A 17 28.59 -6.42 41.92
N CYS A 18 29.54 -7.06 41.24
CA CYS A 18 29.91 -6.71 39.87
C CYS A 18 28.75 -6.88 38.88
N ALA A 19 27.98 -7.97 38.99
CA ALA A 19 26.80 -8.21 38.16
C ALA A 19 25.70 -7.17 38.42
N MET A 20 25.42 -6.86 39.69
CA MET A 20 24.46 -5.81 40.07
C MET A 20 24.89 -4.42 39.55
N LEU A 21 26.18 -4.09 39.67
CA LEU A 21 26.73 -2.84 39.11
C LEU A 21 26.66 -2.82 37.59
N LEU A 22 26.95 -3.94 36.90
CA LEU A 22 26.80 -4.04 35.45
C LEU A 22 25.35 -3.86 35.01
N VAL A 23 24.38 -4.47 35.70
CA VAL A 23 22.95 -4.29 35.40
C VAL A 23 22.53 -2.83 35.64
N LEU A 24 22.99 -2.20 36.72
CA LEU A 24 22.75 -0.78 36.99
C LEU A 24 23.42 0.11 35.93
N LEU A 25 24.68 -0.15 35.57
CA LEU A 25 25.40 0.56 34.50
C LEU A 25 24.67 0.38 33.16
N CYS A 26 24.19 -0.81 32.83
CA CYS A 26 23.40 -1.03 31.62
C CYS A 26 22.03 -0.35 31.70
N ALA A 27 21.40 -0.24 32.87
CA ALA A 27 20.11 0.44 33.03
C ALA A 27 20.22 1.98 33.02
N PHE A 28 21.34 2.53 33.48
CA PHE A 28 21.54 3.98 33.64
C PHE A 28 22.49 4.63 32.62
N LEU A 29 23.49 3.90 32.10
CA LEU A 29 24.44 4.40 31.09
C LEU A 29 24.10 4.01 29.66
N ILE A 30 23.35 2.92 29.42
CA ILE A 30 22.72 2.74 28.11
C ILE A 30 21.50 3.65 28.13
N PRO A 31 21.51 4.78 27.42
CA PRO A 31 20.35 5.62 27.37
C PRO A 31 19.24 4.76 26.77
N CYS A 32 18.18 4.51 27.52
CA CYS A 32 16.91 4.26 26.88
C CYS A 32 16.66 5.50 26.01
N GLN A 33 16.88 5.39 24.69
CA GLN A 33 16.48 6.39 23.68
C GLN A 33 14.95 6.54 23.61
N LYS A 34 14.23 6.41 24.72
CA LYS A 34 12.82 6.71 24.85
C LYS A 34 12.52 8.22 24.85
N GLY A 35 13.56 9.06 24.81
CA GLY A 35 13.43 10.50 25.09
C GLY A 35 13.51 11.47 23.91
N GLU A 36 14.00 11.09 22.73
CA GLU A 36 14.24 12.08 21.64
C GLU A 36 13.48 11.84 20.33
N LEU A 37 13.05 10.61 20.02
CA LEU A 37 12.27 10.31 18.79
C LEU A 37 10.80 10.83 18.82
N GLY A 38 10.39 11.55 19.87
CA GLY A 38 8.98 11.90 20.14
C GLY A 38 8.65 13.39 20.12
N LYS A 39 9.49 14.28 19.55
CA LYS A 39 9.26 15.73 19.64
C LYS A 39 8.14 16.25 18.72
N THR A 40 7.76 15.52 17.66
CA THR A 40 6.67 15.94 16.76
C THR A 40 5.73 14.78 16.45
N PRO A 41 4.66 14.56 17.23
CA PRO A 41 3.66 13.52 16.94
C PRO A 41 2.89 13.75 15.64
N GLN A 42 3.09 14.91 15.02
CA GLN A 42 2.53 15.30 13.75
C GLN A 42 3.46 16.31 13.09
N TRP A 43 3.64 16.22 11.77
CA TRP A 43 4.30 17.24 10.96
C TRP A 43 3.58 17.42 9.62
N GLU A 44 3.81 18.56 8.99
CA GLU A 44 3.27 18.92 7.68
C GLU A 44 4.38 19.52 6.82
N LYS A 45 4.42 19.14 5.53
CA LYS A 45 5.40 19.62 4.57
C LYS A 45 4.74 19.94 3.23
N ALA A 46 4.93 21.17 2.77
CA ALA A 46 4.58 21.59 1.41
C ALA A 46 5.64 21.12 0.42
N LEU A 47 5.21 20.45 -0.66
CA LEU A 47 6.08 19.91 -1.72
C LEU A 47 5.52 20.21 -3.10
N GLY A 48 6.24 21.02 -3.87
CA GLY A 48 5.88 21.36 -5.25
C GLY A 48 4.54 22.10 -5.35
N ASP A 49 3.93 22.03 -6.53
CA ASP A 49 2.67 22.65 -6.86
C ASP A 49 1.48 21.76 -6.46
N ALA A 50 0.35 22.38 -6.10
CA ALA A 50 -0.87 21.71 -5.62
C ALA A 50 -1.35 20.64 -6.60
N GLY A 51 -1.11 20.83 -7.91
CA GLY A 51 -1.57 19.92 -8.94
C GLY A 51 -3.09 19.69 -8.91
N GLY A 52 -3.59 18.89 -9.85
CA GLY A 52 -4.99 18.46 -9.84
C GLY A 52 -5.27 17.37 -8.81
N VAL A 53 -6.45 16.77 -8.93
CA VAL A 53 -6.92 15.65 -8.08
C VAL A 53 -6.21 14.31 -8.35
N THR A 54 -5.29 14.26 -9.32
CA THR A 54 -4.53 13.05 -9.66
C THR A 54 -3.56 12.69 -8.54
N PRO A 55 -3.67 11.48 -7.96
CA PRO A 55 -2.75 11.02 -6.92
C PRO A 55 -1.29 11.04 -7.39
N PRO A 56 -0.34 11.59 -6.61
CA PRO A 56 1.09 11.38 -6.86
C PRO A 56 1.48 9.92 -6.71
N ALA A 57 2.60 9.56 -7.33
CA ALA A 57 3.36 8.39 -6.90
C ALA A 57 3.75 8.56 -5.42
N LEU A 58 3.34 7.62 -4.58
CA LEU A 58 3.63 7.56 -3.15
C LEU A 58 4.20 6.18 -2.83
N ALA A 59 5.29 6.13 -2.07
CA ALA A 59 5.85 4.90 -1.54
C ALA A 59 6.43 5.13 -0.14
N LEU A 60 6.47 4.08 0.66
CA LEU A 60 7.06 4.09 2.00
C LEU A 60 8.22 3.11 2.08
N TRP A 61 9.38 3.57 2.57
CA TRP A 61 10.54 2.72 2.79
C TRP A 61 11.53 3.35 3.76
N ASP A 62 12.09 2.55 4.68
CA ASP A 62 13.15 3.00 5.59
C ASP A 62 14.48 3.14 4.82
N VAL A 63 14.92 4.37 4.58
CA VAL A 63 16.14 4.64 3.80
C VAL A 63 17.29 5.20 4.61
N ASP A 64 17.05 5.71 5.80
CA ASP A 64 18.09 6.20 6.71
C ASP A 64 18.42 5.21 7.85
N GLY A 65 17.70 4.09 7.93
CA GLY A 65 17.95 2.99 8.86
C GLY A 65 17.41 3.26 10.27
N ASP A 66 16.50 4.22 10.43
CA ASP A 66 15.90 4.57 11.72
C ASP A 66 14.74 3.64 12.14
N SER A 67 14.44 2.62 11.33
CA SER A 67 13.35 1.65 11.52
C SER A 67 11.95 2.26 11.40
N VAL A 68 11.82 3.39 10.71
CA VAL A 68 10.56 4.02 10.31
C VAL A 68 10.55 4.16 8.80
N GLU A 69 9.45 3.78 8.15
CA GLU A 69 9.38 3.90 6.69
C GLU A 69 9.18 5.38 6.29
N ASP A 70 10.16 5.93 5.57
CA ASP A 70 10.18 7.30 5.07
C ASP A 70 9.27 7.49 3.86
N VAL A 71 8.90 8.75 3.59
CA VAL A 71 7.91 9.10 2.57
C VAL A 71 8.57 9.48 1.26
N PHE A 72 8.24 8.76 0.20
CA PHE A 72 8.63 9.08 -1.17
C PHE A 72 7.46 9.67 -1.94
N LEU A 73 7.69 10.78 -2.63
CA LEU A 73 6.64 11.45 -3.41
C LEU A 73 7.10 11.91 -4.79
N GLY A 74 6.29 11.64 -5.80
CA GLY A 74 6.35 12.30 -7.10
C GLY A 74 5.82 13.73 -7.01
N VAL A 75 6.66 14.71 -7.33
CA VAL A 75 6.38 16.14 -7.18
C VAL A 75 6.60 16.86 -8.51
N THR A 76 5.68 17.77 -8.84
CA THR A 76 5.85 18.71 -9.96
C THR A 76 5.94 20.12 -9.37
N GLY A 77 6.92 20.91 -9.79
CA GLY A 77 7.05 22.33 -9.42
C GLY A 77 7.15 23.20 -10.66
N TRP A 78 6.95 24.51 -10.48
CA TRP A 78 7.15 25.49 -11.54
C TRP A 78 8.49 26.23 -11.36
N THR A 79 9.16 26.56 -12.47
CA THR A 79 10.35 27.42 -12.49
C THR A 79 10.01 28.77 -13.10
N ASN A 80 10.57 29.83 -12.52
CA ASN A 80 10.42 31.20 -13.03
C ASN A 80 11.36 31.53 -14.21
N ASP A 81 12.05 30.52 -14.75
CA ASP A 81 13.04 30.72 -15.80
C ASP A 81 12.34 30.87 -17.16
N THR A 82 12.48 32.04 -17.77
CA THR A 82 11.77 32.43 -19.01
C THR A 82 12.42 31.90 -20.29
N HIS A 83 13.50 31.12 -20.16
CA HIS A 83 14.34 30.70 -21.29
C HIS A 83 14.06 29.30 -21.84
N THR A 84 13.16 28.51 -21.25
CA THR A 84 12.86 27.16 -21.75
C THR A 84 11.60 27.11 -22.60
N THR A 85 11.77 26.80 -23.89
CA THR A 85 10.70 26.62 -24.90
C THR A 85 9.82 25.38 -24.71
N GLN A 86 10.03 24.62 -23.62
CA GLN A 86 9.27 23.41 -23.31
C GLN A 86 8.79 23.42 -21.85
N GLY A 87 7.92 24.38 -21.51
CA GLY A 87 7.14 24.40 -20.27
C GLY A 87 7.95 24.58 -18.99
N ASN A 88 7.57 25.56 -18.18
CA ASN A 88 8.19 25.91 -16.90
C ASN A 88 8.02 24.85 -15.79
N LYS A 89 7.82 23.56 -16.10
CA LYS A 89 7.54 22.50 -15.13
C LYS A 89 8.76 21.63 -14.86
N VAL A 90 9.11 21.47 -13.60
CA VAL A 90 10.17 20.58 -13.11
C VAL A 90 9.54 19.40 -12.39
N TYR A 91 9.78 18.20 -12.92
CA TYR A 91 9.37 16.96 -12.29
C TYR A 91 10.48 16.46 -11.36
N SER A 92 10.11 15.92 -10.21
CA SER A 92 11.07 15.37 -9.24
C SER A 92 10.47 14.24 -8.41
N ALA A 93 11.31 13.34 -7.93
CA ALA A 93 11.02 12.52 -6.77
C ALA A 93 11.65 13.15 -5.52
N VAL A 94 10.96 13.08 -4.39
CA VAL A 94 11.43 13.62 -3.10
C VAL A 94 11.32 12.53 -2.04
N ALA A 95 12.36 12.37 -1.24
CA ALA A 95 12.34 11.56 -0.03
C ALA A 95 12.24 12.46 1.21
N VAL A 96 11.36 12.12 2.14
CA VAL A 96 11.09 12.90 3.36
C VAL A 96 11.13 11.97 4.56
N SER A 97 11.94 12.32 5.56
CA SER A 97 12.03 11.56 6.81
C SER A 97 10.68 11.49 7.50
N ALA A 98 10.18 10.28 7.77
CA ALA A 98 8.89 10.10 8.43
C ALA A 98 8.90 10.55 9.90
N VAL A 99 10.06 10.55 10.55
CA VAL A 99 10.23 11.00 11.93
C VAL A 99 10.27 12.52 12.04
N SER A 100 11.00 13.19 11.15
CA SER A 100 11.31 14.63 11.28
C SER A 100 10.54 15.54 10.31
N GLY A 101 9.97 15.01 9.23
CA GLY A 101 9.38 15.79 8.13
C GLY A 101 10.41 16.54 7.28
N GLN A 102 11.71 16.27 7.48
CA GLN A 102 12.79 16.89 6.71
C GLN A 102 12.97 16.19 5.37
N VAL A 103 13.28 16.97 4.33
CA VAL A 103 13.63 16.43 3.02
C VAL A 103 15.01 15.82 3.10
N LEU A 104 15.11 14.51 2.85
CA LEU A 104 16.38 13.78 2.80
C LEU A 104 17.11 14.09 1.50
N TRP A 105 16.40 14.01 0.37
CA TRP A 105 16.93 14.36 -0.94
C TRP A 105 15.82 14.66 -1.96
N ARG A 106 16.22 15.28 -3.08
CA ARG A 106 15.37 15.56 -4.23
C ARG A 106 16.07 15.12 -5.52
N LYS A 107 15.39 14.32 -6.33
CA LYS A 107 15.87 13.86 -7.63
C LYS A 107 15.05 14.45 -8.77
N VAL A 108 15.65 15.29 -9.61
CA VAL A 108 15.01 15.81 -10.81
C VAL A 108 14.82 14.71 -11.85
N MET A 109 13.63 14.67 -12.45
CA MET A 109 13.20 13.70 -13.45
C MET A 109 12.83 14.41 -14.76
N ARG A 110 12.93 13.69 -15.89
CA ARG A 110 12.61 14.22 -17.22
C ARG A 110 11.11 14.39 -17.45
N GLU A 111 10.30 13.67 -16.70
CA GLU A 111 8.85 13.58 -16.81
C GLU A 111 8.25 13.25 -15.44
N SER A 112 6.92 13.28 -15.34
CA SER A 112 6.21 12.94 -14.10
C SER A 112 6.52 11.52 -13.66
N VAL A 113 6.81 11.36 -12.37
CA VAL A 113 6.98 10.04 -11.74
C VAL A 113 5.60 9.41 -11.57
N MET A 114 5.40 8.26 -12.20
CA MET A 114 4.16 7.48 -12.14
C MET A 114 4.18 6.51 -10.96
N TYR A 115 5.32 5.88 -10.70
CA TYR A 115 5.49 4.94 -9.59
C TYR A 115 6.85 5.11 -8.91
N ILE A 116 6.88 4.82 -7.62
CA ILE A 116 8.10 4.71 -6.82
C ILE A 116 8.05 3.35 -6.12
N GLN A 117 9.14 2.59 -6.17
CA GLN A 117 9.23 1.29 -5.49
C GLN A 117 10.63 1.11 -4.93
N CYS A 118 10.75 0.74 -3.67
CA CYS A 118 12.02 0.57 -2.98
C CYS A 118 12.19 -0.85 -2.44
N GLY A 119 13.41 -1.20 -2.05
CA GLY A 119 13.70 -2.48 -1.39
C GLY A 119 14.46 -3.49 -2.25
N LEU A 120 14.86 -3.10 -3.46
CA LEU A 120 15.81 -3.88 -4.23
C LEU A 120 17.17 -3.82 -3.51
N GLN A 121 17.70 -4.98 -3.08
CA GLN A 121 18.97 -5.07 -2.38
C GLN A 121 20.06 -5.60 -3.31
N PHE A 122 21.21 -4.93 -3.34
CA PHE A 122 22.40 -5.45 -3.99
C PHE A 122 23.36 -5.99 -2.94
N THR A 123 23.92 -7.17 -3.17
CA THR A 123 24.91 -7.78 -2.26
C THR A 123 26.14 -6.89 -1.99
N THR A 124 26.40 -5.93 -2.88
CA THR A 124 27.53 -5.00 -2.80
C THR A 124 27.17 -3.62 -2.20
N GLN A 125 25.90 -3.30 -1.98
CA GLN A 125 25.48 -2.00 -1.43
C GLN A 125 24.67 -2.19 -0.14
N PRO A 126 25.04 -1.51 0.96
CA PRO A 126 24.30 -1.59 2.22
C PRO A 126 22.97 -0.82 2.17
N SER A 127 22.85 0.20 1.32
CA SER A 127 21.64 1.02 1.19
C SER A 127 20.61 0.38 0.25
N PRO A 128 19.30 0.49 0.55
CA PRO A 128 18.25 0.02 -0.34
C PRO A 128 18.23 0.81 -1.66
N VAL A 129 17.82 0.15 -2.74
CA VAL A 129 17.67 0.78 -4.06
C VAL A 129 16.21 1.06 -4.32
N CYS A 130 15.94 2.26 -4.84
CA CYS A 130 14.61 2.70 -5.23
C CYS A 130 14.53 2.92 -6.73
N LEU A 131 13.43 2.49 -7.34
CA LEU A 131 13.09 2.73 -8.73
C LEU A 131 12.14 3.92 -8.82
N LEU A 132 12.51 4.91 -9.63
CA LEU A 132 11.66 6.02 -10.04
C LEU A 132 11.18 5.74 -11.47
N ILE A 133 9.89 5.44 -11.62
CA ILE A 133 9.31 5.00 -12.89
C ILE A 133 8.47 6.15 -13.47
N GLY A 134 8.84 6.63 -14.64
CA GLY A 134 8.05 7.53 -15.48
C GLY A 134 7.42 6.80 -16.65
N LYS A 135 6.90 7.55 -17.62
CA LYS A 135 6.28 7.02 -18.84
C LYS A 135 7.30 6.41 -19.83
N SER A 136 8.52 6.92 -19.84
CA SER A 136 9.59 6.61 -20.80
C SER A 136 10.95 6.29 -20.15
N ILE A 137 11.05 6.40 -18.83
CA ILE A 137 12.29 6.10 -18.09
C ILE A 137 12.01 5.34 -16.79
N ILE A 138 12.86 4.36 -16.49
CA ILE A 138 13.01 3.84 -15.13
C ILE A 138 14.40 4.25 -14.66
N MET A 139 14.48 4.87 -13.49
CA MET A 139 15.73 5.29 -12.88
C MET A 139 15.90 4.61 -11.53
N ALA A 140 16.92 3.76 -11.41
CA ALA A 140 17.38 3.28 -10.12
C ALA A 140 18.22 4.35 -9.43
N VAL A 141 17.91 4.60 -8.17
CA VAL A 141 18.63 5.53 -7.30
C VAL A 141 19.00 4.85 -5.98
N ASN A 142 20.08 5.31 -5.36
CA ASN A 142 20.37 4.98 -3.98
C ASN A 142 19.26 5.57 -3.10
N GLY A 143 18.58 4.74 -2.30
CA GLY A 143 17.45 5.15 -1.48
C GLY A 143 17.79 6.20 -0.44
N THR A 144 19.01 6.18 0.12
CA THR A 144 19.47 7.10 1.16
C THR A 144 19.90 8.45 0.58
N THR A 145 20.53 8.48 -0.59
CA THR A 145 21.14 9.71 -1.15
C THR A 145 20.42 10.30 -2.36
N GLY A 146 19.57 9.52 -3.03
CA GLY A 146 18.94 9.89 -4.30
C GLY A 146 19.90 9.92 -5.49
N GLU A 147 21.14 9.45 -5.31
CA GLU A 147 22.13 9.38 -6.39
C GLU A 147 21.72 8.36 -7.45
N LYS A 148 21.92 8.71 -8.72
CA LYS A 148 21.57 7.84 -9.85
C LYS A 148 22.52 6.64 -9.89
N LEU A 149 21.96 5.44 -9.90
CA LEU A 149 22.71 4.21 -10.14
C LEU A 149 22.71 3.87 -11.62
N TRP A 150 21.53 3.63 -12.19
CA TRP A 150 21.36 3.37 -13.62
C TRP A 150 19.99 3.86 -14.11
N PRO A 151 19.90 4.34 -15.36
CA PRO A 151 18.65 4.56 -16.05
C PRO A 151 18.41 3.51 -17.15
N VAL A 152 17.15 3.19 -17.42
CA VAL A 152 16.72 2.48 -18.64
C VAL A 152 15.63 3.28 -19.33
N MET A 153 15.80 3.51 -20.63
CA MET A 153 14.82 4.20 -21.46
C MET A 153 13.92 3.15 -22.10
N LEU A 154 12.62 3.26 -21.87
CA LEU A 154 11.60 2.40 -22.45
C LEU A 154 10.56 3.27 -23.14
N LYS A 155 9.72 2.68 -23.99
CA LYS A 155 8.61 3.40 -24.60
C LYS A 155 7.32 3.01 -23.87
N ASN A 156 6.55 4.00 -23.45
CA ASN A 156 5.18 3.84 -22.96
C ASN A 156 5.03 2.80 -21.83
N ILE A 157 5.68 2.99 -20.70
CA ILE A 157 5.51 2.17 -19.50
C ILE A 157 4.06 2.34 -18.98
N GLU A 158 3.41 1.22 -18.64
CA GLU A 158 2.03 1.20 -18.15
C GLU A 158 1.87 0.56 -16.76
N SER A 159 2.93 -0.03 -16.21
CA SER A 159 2.87 -0.73 -14.93
C SER A 159 4.00 -0.37 -13.97
N GLN A 160 3.81 -0.73 -12.71
CA GLN A 160 4.91 -0.91 -11.75
C GLN A 160 5.87 -2.03 -12.20
N ALA A 161 7.06 -2.05 -11.62
CA ALA A 161 8.01 -3.13 -11.77
C ALA A 161 7.64 -4.32 -10.86
N VAL A 162 7.76 -5.51 -11.43
CA VAL A 162 7.61 -6.79 -10.74
C VAL A 162 9.00 -7.35 -10.49
N LEU A 163 9.29 -7.68 -9.23
CA LEU A 163 10.53 -8.35 -8.85
C LEU A 163 10.49 -9.81 -9.34
N LEU A 164 11.50 -10.20 -10.11
CA LEU A 164 11.65 -11.55 -10.65
C LEU A 164 12.80 -12.30 -9.97
N PRO A 165 12.82 -13.64 -10.00
CA PRO A 165 14.05 -14.39 -9.71
C PRO A 165 15.17 -13.97 -10.67
N ASP A 166 16.42 -14.23 -10.29
CA ASP A 166 17.59 -14.02 -11.17
C ASP A 166 17.48 -14.86 -12.45
N LEU A 167 17.45 -14.18 -13.60
CA LEU A 167 17.29 -14.79 -14.93
C LEU A 167 18.63 -14.96 -15.66
N GLN A 168 19.66 -14.21 -15.26
CA GLN A 168 20.96 -14.11 -15.95
C GLN A 168 22.11 -14.78 -15.18
N GLY A 169 21.88 -15.21 -13.94
CA GLY A 169 22.85 -15.92 -13.10
C GLY A 169 23.84 -15.00 -12.37
N ASP A 170 23.50 -13.71 -12.19
CA ASP A 170 24.36 -12.73 -11.51
C ASP A 170 24.06 -12.58 -10.01
N SER A 171 23.17 -13.43 -9.47
CA SER A 171 22.70 -13.46 -8.08
C SER A 171 21.92 -12.21 -7.64
N VAL A 172 21.46 -11.40 -8.58
CA VAL A 172 20.58 -10.25 -8.30
C VAL A 172 19.20 -10.52 -8.91
N PRO A 173 18.10 -10.34 -8.17
CA PRO A 173 16.75 -10.39 -8.74
C PRO A 173 16.60 -9.45 -9.93
N ASP A 174 15.96 -9.92 -11.00
CA ASP A 174 15.68 -9.11 -12.17
C ASP A 174 14.28 -8.47 -12.08
N LEU A 175 13.89 -7.70 -13.08
CA LEU A 175 12.65 -6.93 -13.08
C LEU A 175 11.84 -7.21 -14.34
N LEU A 176 10.52 -7.04 -14.23
CA LEU A 176 9.60 -7.04 -15.35
C LEU A 176 8.68 -5.83 -15.30
N VAL A 177 8.44 -5.22 -16.46
CA VAL A 177 7.44 -4.16 -16.63
C VAL A 177 6.58 -4.42 -17.85
N ALA A 178 5.36 -3.90 -17.82
CA ALA A 178 4.49 -3.83 -18.98
C ALA A 178 4.61 -2.47 -19.67
N THR A 179 4.68 -2.52 -20.99
CA THR A 179 4.83 -1.35 -21.88
C THR A 179 3.86 -1.48 -23.05
N LEU A 180 3.41 -0.36 -23.63
CA LEU A 180 2.71 -0.42 -24.92
C LEU A 180 3.72 -0.68 -26.06
N PRO A 181 3.42 -1.63 -26.95
CA PRO A 181 4.25 -1.89 -28.13
C PRO A 181 4.26 -0.68 -29.06
N VAL A 182 5.27 -0.63 -29.94
CA VAL A 182 5.36 0.39 -31.00
C VAL A 182 4.32 0.13 -32.10
N ASP A 183 3.94 -1.13 -32.28
CA ASP A 183 2.88 -1.55 -33.19
C ASP A 183 1.53 -1.41 -32.46
N GLU A 184 0.73 -0.42 -32.87
CA GLU A 184 -0.60 -0.15 -32.31
C GLU A 184 -1.60 -1.31 -32.49
N ALA A 185 -1.26 -2.33 -33.29
CA ALA A 185 -2.07 -3.54 -33.44
C ALA A 185 -1.92 -4.54 -32.27
N LEU A 186 -0.94 -4.34 -31.39
CA LEU A 186 -0.68 -5.20 -30.22
C LEU A 186 -1.04 -4.45 -28.94
N ASP A 187 -1.61 -5.17 -27.96
CA ASP A 187 -2.19 -4.54 -26.79
C ASP A 187 -1.17 -4.25 -25.68
N LEU A 188 -0.17 -5.13 -25.52
CA LEU A 188 0.82 -5.01 -24.45
C LEU A 188 2.14 -5.70 -24.84
N SER A 189 3.26 -5.24 -24.27
CA SER A 189 4.53 -5.94 -24.29
C SER A 189 5.09 -6.07 -22.88
N LEU A 190 5.70 -7.22 -22.58
CA LEU A 190 6.43 -7.45 -21.33
C LEU A 190 7.93 -7.32 -21.59
N THR A 191 8.60 -6.46 -20.82
CA THR A 191 10.05 -6.21 -20.96
C THR A 191 10.79 -6.68 -19.72
N LEU A 192 11.77 -7.58 -19.92
CA LEU A 192 12.67 -8.06 -18.88
C LEU A 192 13.85 -7.10 -18.72
N ILE A 193 14.22 -6.78 -17.48
CA ILE A 193 15.24 -5.80 -17.15
C ILE A 193 16.17 -6.37 -16.07
N SER A 194 17.48 -6.25 -16.27
CA SER A 194 18.47 -6.59 -15.27
C SER A 194 18.28 -5.73 -14.03
N GLY A 195 18.02 -6.33 -12.86
CA GLY A 195 17.89 -5.55 -11.62
C GLY A 195 19.20 -4.88 -11.22
N ARG A 196 20.33 -5.47 -11.61
CA ARG A 196 21.68 -4.95 -11.31
C ARG A 196 22.09 -3.78 -12.18
N THR A 197 21.81 -3.83 -13.47
CA THR A 197 22.38 -2.89 -14.46
C THR A 197 21.34 -2.02 -15.16
N GLY A 198 20.06 -2.37 -15.08
CA GLY A 198 19.00 -1.76 -15.88
C GLY A 198 19.00 -2.18 -17.36
N ALA A 199 19.91 -3.05 -17.79
CA ALA A 199 19.96 -3.50 -19.17
C ALA A 199 18.72 -4.35 -19.52
N MET A 200 18.14 -4.14 -20.71
CA MET A 200 17.06 -5.00 -21.19
C MET A 200 17.58 -6.42 -21.45
N LEU A 201 16.88 -7.41 -20.90
CA LEU A 201 17.21 -8.82 -21.06
C LEU A 201 16.47 -9.40 -22.28
N GLY A 202 17.03 -9.14 -23.46
CA GLY A 202 16.40 -9.53 -24.74
C GLY A 202 15.49 -8.44 -25.29
N HIS A 203 14.56 -8.83 -26.17
CA HIS A 203 13.58 -7.91 -26.76
C HIS A 203 12.25 -7.93 -25.99
N PRO A 204 11.48 -6.83 -26.01
CA PRO A 204 10.12 -6.80 -25.46
C PRO A 204 9.27 -7.90 -26.09
N VAL A 205 8.51 -8.63 -25.27
CA VAL A 205 7.66 -9.74 -25.73
C VAL A 205 6.24 -9.22 -25.95
N PRO A 206 5.76 -9.14 -27.20
CA PRO A 206 4.43 -8.61 -27.48
C PRO A 206 3.32 -9.64 -27.22
N PHE A 207 2.15 -9.12 -26.87
CA PHE A 207 0.94 -9.86 -26.59
C PHE A 207 -0.27 -9.19 -27.24
N ASN A 208 -1.11 -10.01 -27.88
CA ASN A 208 -2.44 -9.62 -28.31
C ASN A 208 -3.44 -10.18 -27.30
N LEU A 209 -4.06 -9.29 -26.54
CA LEU A 209 -4.95 -9.59 -25.45
C LEU A 209 -6.39 -9.47 -25.95
N THR A 210 -7.17 -10.53 -25.77
CA THR A 210 -8.55 -10.59 -26.31
C THR A 210 -9.56 -9.72 -25.55
N GLY A 211 -9.14 -9.04 -24.48
CA GLY A 211 -10.01 -8.22 -23.63
C GLY A 211 -9.73 -6.73 -23.78
N GLN A 212 -10.74 -5.91 -23.47
CA GLN A 212 -10.62 -4.47 -23.29
C GLN A 212 -10.87 -4.14 -21.82
N GLY A 213 -10.29 -3.06 -21.31
CA GLY A 213 -10.51 -2.62 -19.92
C GLY A 213 -9.23 -2.09 -19.27
N ARG A 214 -9.25 -1.99 -17.94
CA ARG A 214 -8.09 -1.58 -17.15
C ARG A 214 -6.99 -2.64 -17.23
N LEU A 215 -5.73 -2.20 -17.25
CA LEU A 215 -4.58 -3.08 -17.10
C LEU A 215 -4.57 -3.72 -15.70
N ILE A 216 -4.60 -5.04 -15.69
CA ILE A 216 -4.41 -5.88 -14.52
C ILE A 216 -2.99 -6.45 -14.59
N GLY A 217 -2.26 -6.37 -13.48
CA GLY A 217 -0.88 -6.83 -13.38
C GLY A 217 0.12 -5.94 -14.15
N PRO A 218 1.33 -6.47 -14.47
CA PRO A 218 1.76 -7.84 -14.26
C PRO A 218 1.92 -8.19 -12.77
N LEU A 219 1.64 -9.44 -12.41
CA LEU A 219 1.87 -10.01 -11.07
C LEU A 219 2.67 -11.30 -11.20
N LEU A 220 3.70 -11.47 -10.37
CA LEU A 220 4.42 -12.74 -10.28
C LEU A 220 3.64 -13.73 -9.41
N HIS A 221 3.47 -14.95 -9.91
CA HIS A 221 2.99 -16.09 -9.15
C HIS A 221 4.06 -17.19 -9.11
N GLU A 222 4.36 -17.69 -7.92
CA GLU A 222 5.14 -18.90 -7.72
C GLU A 222 4.23 -20.04 -7.27
N THR A 223 4.21 -21.10 -8.08
CA THR A 223 3.45 -22.32 -7.78
C THR A 223 4.08 -23.14 -6.64
N GLN A 224 3.33 -24.10 -6.09
CA GLN A 224 3.85 -25.03 -5.07
C GLN A 224 5.06 -25.85 -5.57
N HIS A 225 5.18 -26.06 -6.88
CA HIS A 225 6.33 -26.74 -7.50
C HIS A 225 7.52 -25.81 -7.76
N GLY A 226 7.43 -24.53 -7.41
CA GLY A 226 8.46 -23.52 -7.65
C GLY A 226 8.61 -23.11 -9.11
N ALA A 227 7.56 -23.27 -9.92
CA ALA A 227 7.47 -22.71 -11.26
C ALA A 227 6.83 -21.32 -11.22
N TYR A 228 7.32 -20.41 -12.07
CA TYR A 228 6.93 -19.00 -12.08
C TYR A 228 6.02 -18.67 -13.26
N TYR A 229 4.94 -17.94 -12.97
CA TYR A 229 3.97 -17.44 -13.95
C TYR A 229 3.76 -15.95 -13.76
N ILE A 230 3.48 -15.23 -14.84
CA ILE A 230 3.11 -13.82 -14.83
C ILE A 230 1.63 -13.72 -15.16
N LEU A 231 0.85 -13.15 -14.24
CA LEU A 231 -0.59 -12.88 -14.40
C LEU A 231 -0.77 -11.44 -14.89
N PHE A 232 -1.49 -11.25 -15.99
CA PHE A 232 -1.73 -9.92 -16.56
C PHE A 232 -2.93 -9.93 -17.52
N GLY A 233 -3.44 -8.75 -17.87
CA GLY A 233 -4.41 -8.62 -18.96
C GLY A 233 -5.18 -7.30 -18.96
N LEU A 234 -6.08 -7.13 -19.93
CA LEU A 234 -6.94 -5.96 -20.09
C LEU A 234 -8.40 -6.40 -19.98
N GLY A 235 -9.02 -6.19 -18.81
CA GLY A 235 -10.38 -6.65 -18.49
C GLY A 235 -10.59 -8.18 -18.40
N ASN A 236 -9.84 -8.98 -19.16
CA ASN A 236 -9.63 -10.41 -18.90
C ASN A 236 -8.27 -10.60 -18.25
N VAL A 237 -8.10 -11.69 -17.50
CA VAL A 237 -6.82 -12.01 -16.87
C VAL A 237 -6.29 -13.33 -17.39
N GLU A 238 -5.05 -13.31 -17.84
CA GLU A 238 -4.33 -14.46 -18.36
C GLU A 238 -3.02 -14.64 -17.61
N ALA A 239 -2.44 -15.84 -17.72
CA ALA A 239 -1.11 -16.12 -17.20
C ALA A 239 -0.24 -16.81 -18.25
N ILE A 240 1.04 -16.46 -18.26
CA ILE A 240 2.07 -17.09 -19.08
C ILE A 240 3.25 -17.48 -18.19
N SER A 241 3.93 -18.58 -18.50
CA SER A 241 5.11 -18.98 -17.73
C SER A 241 6.24 -17.95 -17.94
N LEU A 242 6.94 -17.59 -16.87
CA LEU A 242 8.11 -16.70 -16.94
C LEU A 242 9.21 -17.30 -17.83
N ARG A 243 9.29 -18.64 -17.85
CA ARG A 243 10.13 -19.41 -18.77
C ARG A 243 9.82 -19.08 -20.24
N ASP A 244 8.55 -19.08 -20.63
CA ASP A 244 8.16 -18.81 -22.02
C ASP A 244 8.41 -17.35 -22.39
N ILE A 245 8.20 -16.40 -21.46
CA ILE A 245 8.59 -15.00 -21.65
C ILE A 245 10.10 -14.92 -21.91
N TYR A 246 10.92 -15.55 -21.06
CA TYR A 246 12.38 -15.52 -21.20
C TYR A 246 12.84 -16.09 -22.55
N ILE A 247 12.30 -17.23 -22.96
CA ILE A 247 12.65 -17.87 -24.24
C ILE A 247 12.26 -16.96 -25.41
N ARG A 248 11.07 -16.34 -25.36
CA ARG A 248 10.64 -15.39 -26.39
C ARG A 248 11.57 -14.18 -26.44
N ALA A 249 11.84 -13.54 -25.30
CA ALA A 249 12.67 -12.35 -25.22
C ALA A 249 14.12 -12.58 -25.67
N THR A 250 14.71 -13.73 -25.32
CA THR A 250 16.16 -13.96 -25.50
C THR A 250 16.51 -14.92 -26.63
N SER A 251 15.53 -15.68 -27.14
CA SER A 251 15.74 -16.84 -28.02
C SER A 251 16.68 -17.90 -27.41
N LYS A 252 16.82 -17.93 -26.09
CA LYS A 252 17.70 -18.84 -25.34
C LYS A 252 16.92 -19.60 -24.29
N MET A 253 17.44 -20.78 -23.95
CA MET A 253 16.94 -21.52 -22.79
C MET A 253 17.40 -20.86 -21.49
N PRO A 254 16.55 -20.82 -20.45
CA PRO A 254 16.93 -20.30 -19.13
C PRO A 254 18.23 -20.88 -18.61
N ILE A 255 19.08 -20.04 -18.04
CA ILE A 255 20.36 -20.47 -17.44
C ILE A 255 20.08 -21.19 -16.12
N THR A 256 19.20 -20.65 -15.29
CA THR A 256 18.90 -21.18 -13.95
C THR A 256 17.94 -22.36 -13.98
N GLN A 257 18.20 -23.37 -13.14
CA GLN A 257 17.33 -24.55 -13.04
C GLN A 257 15.95 -24.19 -12.47
N ALA A 258 15.88 -23.19 -11.59
CA ALA A 258 14.61 -22.68 -11.03
C ALA A 258 13.66 -22.23 -12.14
N LEU A 259 14.14 -21.45 -13.12
CA LEU A 259 13.32 -20.96 -14.23
C LEU A 259 12.95 -22.06 -15.24
N ARG A 260 13.61 -23.23 -15.20
CA ARG A 260 13.25 -24.37 -16.06
C ARG A 260 12.08 -25.19 -15.52
N LYS A 261 11.73 -25.05 -14.24
CA LYS A 261 10.64 -25.80 -13.59
C LYS A 261 9.30 -25.53 -14.27
N ARG A 262 8.42 -26.53 -14.22
CA ARG A 262 7.04 -26.47 -14.69
C ARG A 262 6.14 -27.09 -13.64
N ASP A 263 4.93 -26.59 -13.52
CA ASP A 263 3.91 -27.18 -12.66
C ASP A 263 2.89 -27.92 -13.54
N PRO A 264 2.82 -29.27 -13.48
CA PRO A 264 1.88 -30.04 -14.29
C PRO A 264 0.41 -29.65 -14.11
N GLY A 265 0.03 -29.20 -12.90
CA GLY A 265 -1.32 -28.75 -12.61
C GLY A 265 -1.65 -27.47 -13.37
N TRP A 266 -0.75 -26.48 -13.34
CA TRP A 266 -0.90 -25.24 -14.10
C TRP A 266 -0.81 -25.44 -15.61
N GLU A 267 0.13 -26.27 -16.07
CA GLU A 267 0.26 -26.59 -17.49
C GLU A 267 -1.00 -27.29 -18.04
N GLY A 268 -1.68 -28.09 -17.21
CA GLY A 268 -2.96 -28.72 -17.55
C GLY A 268 -4.15 -27.76 -17.69
N LEU A 269 -4.04 -26.51 -17.21
CA LEU A 269 -5.08 -25.48 -17.33
C LEU A 269 -5.07 -24.78 -18.70
N LYS A 270 -4.07 -25.07 -19.53
CA LYS A 270 -4.00 -24.56 -20.91
C LYS A 270 -5.08 -25.23 -21.76
N LYS A 271 -5.93 -24.42 -22.41
CA LYS A 271 -7.05 -24.93 -23.24
C LYS A 271 -6.62 -25.87 -24.36
N THR A 272 -5.45 -25.64 -24.93
CA THR A 272 -4.86 -26.47 -25.98
C THR A 272 -3.36 -26.61 -25.72
N ASN A 273 -2.76 -27.73 -26.13
CA ASN A 273 -1.31 -27.95 -26.01
C ASN A 273 -0.46 -26.90 -26.76
N LEU A 274 -1.08 -26.12 -27.66
CA LEU A 274 -0.45 -25.06 -28.43
C LEU A 274 -0.59 -23.68 -27.78
N SER A 275 -1.52 -23.50 -26.83
CA SER A 275 -1.68 -22.24 -26.12
C SER A 275 -0.57 -22.06 -25.09
N SER A 276 0.16 -20.95 -25.15
CA SER A 276 1.07 -20.56 -24.07
C SER A 276 0.36 -20.00 -22.85
N PHE A 277 -0.92 -19.65 -22.98
CA PHE A 277 -1.68 -18.94 -21.96
C PHE A 277 -2.59 -19.86 -21.16
N ILE A 278 -2.66 -19.56 -19.87
CA ILE A 278 -3.65 -20.05 -18.92
C ILE A 278 -4.65 -18.92 -18.70
N HIS A 279 -5.94 -19.18 -18.85
CA HIS A 279 -6.95 -18.17 -18.60
C HIS A 279 -7.31 -18.17 -17.11
N ILE A 280 -6.97 -17.09 -16.41
CA ILE A 280 -7.29 -16.91 -14.99
C ILE A 280 -8.74 -16.44 -14.84
N TYR A 281 -9.12 -15.42 -15.63
CA TYR A 281 -10.47 -14.91 -15.67
C TYR A 281 -10.85 -14.52 -17.10
N ARG A 282 -11.98 -15.03 -17.56
CA ARG A 282 -12.59 -14.68 -18.84
C ARG A 282 -14.09 -14.59 -18.68
N GLY A 283 -14.59 -13.37 -18.54
CA GLY A 283 -16.01 -13.10 -18.35
C GLY A 283 -16.55 -12.14 -19.41
N ALA A 284 -17.88 -12.01 -19.46
CA ALA A 284 -18.53 -10.94 -20.22
C ALA A 284 -18.30 -9.56 -19.56
N GLU A 285 -18.04 -9.56 -18.26
CA GLU A 285 -17.76 -8.37 -17.46
C GLU A 285 -16.24 -8.21 -17.27
N HIS A 286 -15.75 -6.98 -17.32
CA HIS A 286 -14.33 -6.69 -17.16
C HIS A 286 -13.88 -6.83 -15.70
N ALA A 287 -12.66 -7.35 -15.51
CA ALA A 287 -11.93 -7.30 -14.26
C ALA A 287 -11.46 -5.87 -13.99
N GLU A 288 -11.75 -5.39 -12.78
CA GLU A 288 -11.37 -4.05 -12.29
C GLU A 288 -10.13 -4.13 -11.39
N PHE A 289 -10.04 -5.18 -10.58
CA PHE A 289 -8.92 -5.42 -9.66
C PHE A 289 -8.60 -6.92 -9.58
N LEU A 290 -7.31 -7.24 -9.52
CA LEU A 290 -6.80 -8.54 -9.08
C LEU A 290 -5.68 -8.30 -8.07
N LEU A 291 -5.83 -8.84 -6.87
CA LEU A 291 -4.92 -8.57 -5.76
C LEU A 291 -4.54 -9.87 -5.06
N PRO A 292 -3.27 -10.08 -4.72
CA PRO A 292 -2.83 -11.06 -3.73
C PRO A 292 -3.60 -10.92 -2.42
N LEU A 293 -4.10 -12.04 -1.86
CA LEU A 293 -4.80 -12.10 -0.58
C LEU A 293 -3.77 -12.10 0.56
N VAL A 294 -3.12 -10.96 0.76
CA VAL A 294 -2.10 -10.72 1.81
C VAL A 294 -2.26 -9.34 2.43
N THR A 295 -1.91 -9.21 3.71
CA THR A 295 -1.86 -7.92 4.41
C THR A 295 -0.83 -6.99 3.80
N GLY A 296 -1.04 -5.68 3.93
CA GLY A 296 -0.07 -4.67 3.52
C GLY A 296 0.14 -4.53 2.00
N PHE A 297 -0.52 -5.35 1.17
CA PHE A 297 -0.44 -5.23 -0.28
C PHE A 297 -1.34 -4.10 -0.78
N GLY A 298 -0.77 -3.13 -1.49
CA GLY A 298 -1.49 -1.96 -1.96
C GLY A 298 -0.58 -0.98 -2.70
N ASN A 299 -1.19 -0.01 -3.39
CA ASN A 299 -0.49 0.87 -4.33
C ASN A 299 0.71 1.63 -3.73
N ASN A 300 0.68 1.88 -2.42
CA ASN A 300 1.67 2.68 -1.71
C ASN A 300 2.73 1.86 -0.95
N HIS A 301 2.63 0.51 -0.97
CA HIS A 301 3.53 -0.44 -0.30
C HIS A 301 4.05 -1.55 -1.24
N ASN A 302 4.02 -1.32 -2.55
CA ASN A 302 4.53 -2.28 -3.53
C ASN A 302 6.06 -2.26 -3.58
N ASN A 303 6.64 -2.86 -2.54
CA ASN A 303 8.06 -2.98 -2.30
C ASN A 303 8.70 -4.03 -3.21
N LEU A 304 9.98 -3.84 -3.51
CA LEU A 304 10.83 -4.74 -4.29
C LEU A 304 11.68 -5.64 -3.39
N ASP A 305 11.24 -5.86 -2.15
CA ASP A 305 11.92 -6.77 -1.23
C ASP A 305 11.46 -8.22 -1.45
N THR A 306 12.38 -9.16 -1.28
CA THR A 306 12.14 -10.56 -1.59
C THR A 306 11.07 -11.19 -0.71
N VAL A 307 10.92 -10.76 0.55
CA VAL A 307 9.99 -11.37 1.51
C VAL A 307 8.55 -11.02 1.17
N SER A 308 8.25 -9.74 0.98
CA SER A 308 6.92 -9.27 0.61
C SER A 308 6.47 -9.85 -0.75
N ASN A 309 7.38 -9.88 -1.72
CA ASN A 309 7.09 -10.44 -3.04
C ASN A 309 6.85 -11.96 -2.98
N LEU A 310 7.59 -12.70 -2.14
CA LEU A 310 7.39 -14.14 -1.97
C LEU A 310 6.00 -14.43 -1.39
N ASN A 311 5.58 -13.69 -0.36
CA ASN A 311 4.27 -13.83 0.26
C ASN A 311 3.15 -13.54 -0.75
N ALA A 312 3.26 -12.44 -1.49
CA ALA A 312 2.28 -12.06 -2.50
C ALA A 312 2.23 -13.05 -3.68
N SER A 313 3.37 -13.61 -4.09
CA SER A 313 3.43 -14.53 -5.23
C SER A 313 2.85 -15.91 -4.93
N ARG A 314 2.69 -16.30 -3.67
CA ARG A 314 2.21 -17.63 -3.26
C ARG A 314 0.79 -17.62 -2.68
N SER A 315 0.13 -16.47 -2.64
CA SER A 315 -1.19 -16.32 -2.06
C SER A 315 -2.32 -16.57 -3.06
N ASP A 316 -3.51 -16.81 -2.52
CA ASP A 316 -4.77 -16.77 -3.26
C ASP A 316 -5.06 -15.33 -3.73
N TRP A 317 -6.05 -15.13 -4.59
CA TRP A 317 -6.34 -13.82 -5.17
C TRP A 317 -7.76 -13.34 -4.93
N VAL A 318 -7.89 -12.03 -4.71
CA VAL A 318 -9.17 -11.32 -4.76
C VAL A 318 -9.35 -10.75 -6.17
N LEU A 319 -10.42 -11.16 -6.83
CA LEU A 319 -10.84 -10.66 -8.13
C LEU A 319 -12.11 -9.81 -7.98
N VAL A 320 -12.06 -8.56 -8.43
CA VAL A 320 -13.24 -7.69 -8.57
C VAL A 320 -13.55 -7.52 -10.05
N TYR A 321 -14.79 -7.76 -10.45
CA TYR A 321 -15.22 -7.70 -11.85
C TYR A 321 -16.67 -7.22 -12.00
N GLY A 322 -17.00 -6.67 -13.17
CA GLY A 322 -18.33 -6.13 -13.48
C GLY A 322 -18.75 -4.99 -12.56
N SER A 323 -17.77 -4.28 -11.99
CA SER A 323 -17.90 -3.28 -10.91
C SER A 323 -18.56 -3.77 -9.61
N SER A 324 -19.24 -4.92 -9.57
CA SER A 324 -20.16 -5.28 -8.48
C SER A 324 -19.86 -6.65 -7.86
N LYS A 325 -19.00 -7.44 -8.48
CA LYS A 325 -18.73 -8.82 -8.05
C LYS A 325 -17.33 -8.90 -7.50
N LEU A 326 -17.21 -9.47 -6.32
CA LEU A 326 -15.95 -9.79 -5.66
C LEU A 326 -15.86 -11.32 -5.54
N SER A 327 -14.72 -11.91 -5.83
CA SER A 327 -14.50 -13.35 -5.69
C SER A 327 -13.10 -13.66 -5.20
N VAL A 328 -12.97 -14.70 -4.38
CA VAL A 328 -11.67 -15.26 -4.01
C VAL A 328 -11.36 -16.45 -4.91
N LEU A 329 -10.19 -16.40 -5.54
CA LEU A 329 -9.66 -17.41 -6.43
C LEU A 329 -8.48 -18.12 -5.75
N ARG A 330 -8.57 -19.44 -5.65
CA ARG A 330 -7.49 -20.25 -5.11
C ARG A 330 -6.33 -20.34 -6.09
N GLN A 331 -5.11 -20.10 -5.62
CA GLN A 331 -3.93 -20.10 -6.49
C GLN A 331 -3.62 -21.48 -7.09
N LYS A 332 -3.91 -22.54 -6.35
CA LYS A 332 -3.48 -23.90 -6.72
C LYS A 332 -4.16 -24.41 -7.99
N ASP A 333 -5.46 -24.13 -8.14
CA ASP A 333 -6.32 -24.74 -9.15
C ASP A 333 -7.29 -23.75 -9.82
N LEU A 334 -7.14 -22.45 -9.53
CA LEU A 334 -7.99 -21.37 -10.03
C LEU A 334 -9.47 -21.52 -9.66
N ARG A 335 -9.80 -22.39 -8.69
CA ARG A 335 -11.19 -22.55 -8.25
C ARG A 335 -11.63 -21.28 -7.54
N LYS A 336 -12.83 -20.84 -7.89
CA LYS A 336 -13.52 -19.79 -7.18
C LYS A 336 -14.08 -20.34 -5.87
N GLU A 337 -13.58 -19.86 -4.74
CA GLU A 337 -14.04 -20.33 -3.42
C GLU A 337 -15.43 -19.78 -3.12
N TRP A 338 -15.63 -18.49 -3.36
CA TRP A 338 -16.92 -17.83 -3.23
C TRP A 338 -17.01 -16.55 -4.07
N THR A 339 -18.25 -16.10 -4.32
CA THR A 339 -18.56 -14.79 -4.92
C THR A 339 -19.44 -14.00 -3.96
N PHE A 340 -19.10 -12.73 -3.76
CA PHE A 340 -19.93 -11.74 -3.10
C PHE A 340 -20.39 -10.71 -4.13
N ASN A 341 -21.68 -10.33 -4.07
CA ASN A 341 -22.24 -9.30 -4.94
C ASN A 341 -22.56 -8.07 -4.10
N SER A 342 -22.11 -6.91 -4.56
CA SER A 342 -22.38 -5.61 -3.94
C SER A 342 -22.85 -4.60 -4.98
N ALA A 343 -23.16 -3.38 -4.54
CA ALA A 343 -23.22 -2.24 -5.44
C ALA A 343 -21.81 -1.93 -6.01
N PRO A 344 -21.70 -1.05 -7.03
CA PRO A 344 -20.42 -0.77 -7.68
C PRO A 344 -19.29 -0.40 -6.71
N ILE A 345 -18.28 -1.26 -6.64
CA ILE A 345 -17.05 -1.15 -5.87
C ILE A 345 -16.10 -0.24 -6.66
N HIS A 346 -15.86 0.96 -6.12
CA HIS A 346 -15.09 2.00 -6.82
C HIS A 346 -13.63 2.09 -6.37
N SER A 347 -13.30 1.47 -5.24
CA SER A 347 -11.94 1.43 -4.68
C SER A 347 -11.43 0.01 -4.56
N GLN A 348 -10.10 -0.11 -4.54
CA GLN A 348 -9.43 -1.36 -4.27
C GLN A 348 -9.86 -1.90 -2.88
N PRO A 349 -10.30 -3.16 -2.76
CA PRO A 349 -10.59 -3.75 -1.45
C PRO A 349 -9.37 -3.73 -0.53
N THR A 350 -9.61 -3.44 0.75
CA THR A 350 -8.56 -3.43 1.77
C THR A 350 -8.64 -4.70 2.62
N LEU A 351 -7.51 -5.37 2.83
CA LEU A 351 -7.44 -6.65 3.52
C LEU A 351 -7.01 -6.50 4.98
N GLY A 352 -7.72 -7.15 5.90
CA GLY A 352 -7.36 -7.18 7.32
C GLY A 352 -8.20 -8.17 8.12
N HIS A 353 -7.79 -8.49 9.34
CA HIS A 353 -8.53 -9.42 10.21
C HIS A 353 -9.59 -8.67 11.01
N PHE A 354 -10.87 -8.83 10.70
CA PHE A 354 -11.94 -8.24 11.49
C PHE A 354 -12.39 -9.16 12.61
N ASN A 355 -12.36 -10.47 12.42
CA ASN A 355 -12.66 -11.46 13.48
C ASN A 355 -11.38 -12.23 13.89
N ASP A 356 -11.53 -13.25 14.73
CA ASP A 356 -10.43 -14.08 15.24
C ASP A 356 -10.33 -15.45 14.55
N ASP A 357 -10.75 -15.57 13.28
CA ASP A 357 -10.72 -16.85 12.53
C ASP A 357 -9.40 -17.14 11.80
N GLY A 358 -8.50 -16.16 11.76
CA GLY A 358 -7.18 -16.26 11.12
C GLY A 358 -7.20 -16.13 9.59
N ILE A 359 -8.35 -15.83 8.99
CA ILE A 359 -8.55 -15.57 7.57
C ILE A 359 -8.66 -14.05 7.36
N LEU A 360 -8.23 -13.56 6.20
CA LEU A 360 -8.31 -12.14 5.88
C LEU A 360 -9.70 -11.75 5.42
N ASP A 361 -10.27 -10.72 6.06
CA ASP A 361 -11.53 -10.12 5.69
C ASP A 361 -11.33 -8.94 4.75
N LEU A 362 -12.39 -8.60 4.02
CA LEU A 362 -12.35 -7.62 2.95
C LEU A 362 -13.19 -6.40 3.29
N PHE A 363 -12.53 -5.26 3.48
CA PHE A 363 -13.18 -3.97 3.58
C PHE A 363 -13.41 -3.41 2.18
N ILE A 364 -14.66 -3.14 1.84
CA ILE A 364 -15.09 -2.58 0.56
C ILE A 364 -15.89 -1.30 0.75
N GLN A 365 -15.78 -0.41 -0.24
CA GLN A 365 -16.52 0.84 -0.28
C GLN A 365 -17.26 0.94 -1.60
N HIS A 366 -18.51 1.36 -1.52
CA HIS A 366 -19.29 1.71 -2.69
C HIS A 366 -20.00 3.04 -2.47
N SER A 367 -20.22 3.77 -3.55
CA SER A 367 -20.94 5.04 -3.50
C SER A 367 -21.99 5.08 -4.61
N ALA A 368 -23.20 5.49 -4.23
CA ALA A 368 -24.34 5.62 -5.12
C ALA A 368 -25.28 6.69 -4.58
N ASN A 369 -25.87 7.51 -5.47
CA ASN A 369 -26.91 8.49 -5.12
C ASN A 369 -26.54 9.40 -3.94
N GLY A 370 -25.30 9.88 -3.88
CA GLY A 370 -24.82 10.75 -2.80
C GLY A 370 -24.61 10.06 -1.44
N THR A 371 -24.76 8.73 -1.37
CA THR A 371 -24.47 7.92 -0.18
C THR A 371 -23.24 7.06 -0.43
N MET A 372 -22.32 7.06 0.52
CA MET A 372 -21.21 6.12 0.60
C MET A 372 -21.56 5.03 1.61
N LYS A 373 -21.44 3.77 1.22
CA LYS A 373 -21.62 2.63 2.11
C LYS A 373 -20.34 1.82 2.17
N THR A 374 -19.97 1.48 3.39
CA THR A 374 -18.75 0.75 3.72
C THR A 374 -19.14 -0.58 4.33
N GLN A 375 -18.50 -1.67 3.91
CA GLN A 375 -18.81 -3.01 4.37
C GLN A 375 -17.54 -3.80 4.65
N ILE A 376 -17.61 -4.72 5.60
CA ILE A 376 -16.59 -5.74 5.82
C ILE A 376 -17.24 -7.09 5.53
N VAL A 377 -16.64 -7.82 4.60
CA VAL A 377 -17.06 -9.16 4.17
C VAL A 377 -16.08 -10.18 4.75
N ASP A 378 -16.63 -11.20 5.40
CA ASP A 378 -15.91 -12.32 5.98
C ASP A 378 -15.20 -13.13 4.88
N GLY A 379 -13.88 -13.28 5.02
CA GLY A 379 -13.07 -14.02 4.06
C GLY A 379 -13.34 -15.53 4.02
N ALA A 380 -13.83 -16.10 5.12
CA ALA A 380 -14.04 -17.54 5.30
C ALA A 380 -15.40 -18.00 4.75
N ASN A 381 -16.47 -17.24 4.99
CA ASN A 381 -17.84 -17.69 4.74
C ASN A 381 -18.67 -16.76 3.83
N ARG A 382 -18.14 -15.58 3.47
CA ARG A 382 -18.77 -14.53 2.62
C ARG A 382 -19.84 -13.67 3.29
N ASP A 383 -20.05 -13.82 4.60
CA ASP A 383 -21.05 -13.05 5.35
C ASP A 383 -20.61 -11.60 5.55
N VAL A 384 -21.57 -10.70 5.68
CA VAL A 384 -21.28 -9.29 5.96
C VAL A 384 -21.11 -9.13 7.48
N LEU A 385 -19.88 -8.95 7.93
CA LEU A 385 -19.54 -8.78 9.35
C LEU A 385 -19.90 -7.38 9.87
N TRP A 386 -19.79 -6.37 8.99
CA TRP A 386 -20.06 -4.98 9.36
C TRP A 386 -20.55 -4.17 8.17
N THR A 387 -21.43 -3.20 8.42
CA THR A 387 -21.91 -2.26 7.41
C THR A 387 -22.28 -0.92 8.04
N SER A 388 -21.99 0.18 7.34
CA SER A 388 -22.44 1.52 7.73
C SER A 388 -22.58 2.42 6.50
N GLU A 389 -23.42 3.44 6.62
CA GLU A 389 -23.71 4.42 5.57
C GLU A 389 -23.30 5.82 6.00
N PHE A 390 -22.79 6.60 5.05
CA PHE A 390 -22.25 7.94 5.23
C PHE A 390 -22.70 8.81 4.06
N VAL A 391 -22.74 10.12 4.30
CA VAL A 391 -22.83 11.09 3.20
C VAL A 391 -21.59 10.91 2.30
N CYS A 392 -21.79 10.88 0.99
CA CYS A 392 -20.70 10.65 0.05
C CYS A 392 -19.69 11.81 0.10
N PRO A 393 -18.40 11.56 0.37
CA PRO A 393 -17.38 12.61 0.46
C PRO A 393 -16.95 13.19 -0.91
N HIS A 394 -17.63 12.78 -1.99
CA HIS A 394 -17.33 13.10 -3.41
C HIS A 394 -15.85 12.88 -3.78
N LEU A 395 -15.21 11.94 -3.10
CA LEU A 395 -13.81 11.60 -3.24
C LEU A 395 -13.66 10.13 -2.87
N VAL A 396 -13.03 9.34 -3.73
CA VAL A 396 -12.76 7.93 -3.46
C VAL A 396 -11.31 7.83 -3.00
N LEU A 397 -11.12 7.62 -1.70
CA LEU A 397 -9.81 7.31 -1.11
C LEU A 397 -9.78 5.86 -0.69
N GLU A 398 -8.66 5.20 -0.96
CA GLU A 398 -8.41 3.84 -0.50
C GLU A 398 -8.42 3.81 1.04
N ALA A 399 -9.08 2.80 1.60
CA ALA A 399 -8.99 2.51 3.02
C ALA A 399 -7.66 1.83 3.35
N SER A 400 -7.33 1.82 4.64
CA SER A 400 -6.13 1.14 5.15
C SER A 400 -6.50 0.25 6.32
N ALA A 401 -5.92 -0.94 6.36
CA ALA A 401 -6.02 -1.83 7.52
C ALA A 401 -4.67 -1.84 8.23
N ILE A 402 -4.69 -1.90 9.55
CA ILE A 402 -3.49 -1.89 10.39
C ILE A 402 -3.60 -3.02 11.40
N SER A 403 -2.62 -3.92 11.38
CA SER A 403 -2.58 -5.01 12.35
C SER A 403 -2.32 -4.49 13.75
N THR A 404 -3.15 -4.91 14.69
CA THR A 404 -2.96 -4.61 16.11
C THR A 404 -2.28 -5.78 16.81
N SER A 405 -1.74 -5.52 18.00
CA SER A 405 -1.14 -6.54 18.85
C SER A 405 -2.10 -7.63 19.32
N THR A 406 -3.42 -7.42 19.21
CA THR A 406 -4.43 -8.42 19.61
C THR A 406 -4.71 -9.45 18.52
N GLY A 407 -4.13 -9.30 17.33
CA GLY A 407 -4.36 -10.18 16.17
C GLY A 407 -5.37 -9.61 15.17
N GLN A 408 -6.28 -8.76 15.64
CA GLN A 408 -7.27 -8.05 14.82
C GLN A 408 -6.65 -6.84 14.12
N SER A 409 -7.28 -6.40 13.03
CA SER A 409 -6.93 -5.19 12.29
C SER A 409 -7.86 -4.03 12.64
N ALA A 410 -7.27 -2.85 12.84
CA ALA A 410 -7.99 -1.58 12.83
C ALA A 410 -8.13 -1.09 11.38
N PHE A 411 -9.29 -0.60 10.99
CA PHE A 411 -9.57 -0.09 9.65
C PHE A 411 -9.69 1.43 9.69
N LEU A 412 -8.95 2.11 8.81
CA LEU A 412 -9.01 3.54 8.59
C LEU A 412 -9.62 3.86 7.25
N PHE A 413 -10.58 4.77 7.23
CA PHE A 413 -11.22 5.20 6.00
C PHE A 413 -11.74 6.63 6.12
N TRP A 414 -11.79 7.31 4.98
CA TRP A 414 -12.37 8.64 4.87
C TRP A 414 -13.85 8.56 4.55
N ALA A 415 -14.67 9.32 5.26
CA ALA A 415 -16.09 9.50 4.98
C ALA A 415 -16.55 10.89 5.46
N SER A 416 -17.77 11.29 5.12
CA SER A 416 -18.42 12.46 5.74
C SER A 416 -19.26 12.00 6.95
N GLU A 417 -20.37 12.69 7.26
CA GLU A 417 -21.21 12.33 8.41
C GLU A 417 -21.89 10.96 8.24
N PRO A 418 -21.95 10.13 9.29
CA PRO A 418 -22.75 8.91 9.28
C PRO A 418 -24.24 9.22 9.06
N ILE A 419 -24.89 8.48 8.17
CA ILE A 419 -26.32 8.60 7.94
C ILE A 419 -27.03 7.86 9.08
N LYS A 420 -27.68 8.63 9.97
CA LYS A 420 -28.56 8.04 10.99
C LYS A 420 -29.80 7.48 10.31
N ALA A 421 -30.20 6.27 10.68
CA ALA A 421 -31.43 5.61 10.25
C ALA A 421 -32.68 6.30 10.84
N GLN A 422 -32.88 7.58 10.52
CA GLN A 422 -34.12 8.37 10.62
C GLN A 422 -33.81 9.84 10.28
N ARG A 423 -33.79 10.15 8.98
CA ARG A 423 -34.43 11.37 8.50
C ARG A 423 -35.38 10.95 7.40
N ASN A 424 -36.68 11.03 7.71
CA ASN A 424 -37.67 11.26 6.67
C ASN A 424 -37.19 12.53 5.95
N VAL A 425 -36.61 12.37 4.76
CA VAL A 425 -36.31 13.48 3.88
C VAL A 425 -37.66 14.01 3.43
N THR A 426 -38.27 14.88 4.23
CA THR A 426 -39.19 15.87 3.68
C THR A 426 -38.37 16.62 2.65
N LYS A 427 -38.78 16.46 1.38
CA LYS A 427 -38.32 17.30 0.26
C LYS A 427 -38.51 18.76 0.65
N THR A 428 -37.54 19.36 1.32
CA THR A 428 -37.37 20.80 1.34
C THR A 428 -36.87 21.15 -0.04
N THR A 429 -37.79 21.58 -0.89
CA THR A 429 -37.51 22.41 -2.06
C THR A 429 -36.62 23.56 -1.59
N VAL A 430 -35.31 23.41 -1.79
CA VAL A 430 -34.37 24.52 -1.72
C VAL A 430 -34.67 25.37 -2.94
N THR A 431 -35.31 26.51 -2.70
CA THR A 431 -35.37 27.62 -3.66
C THR A 431 -33.96 27.88 -4.15
N GLN A 432 -33.78 27.84 -5.48
CA GLN A 432 -32.54 28.25 -6.16
C GLN A 432 -32.25 29.71 -5.81
N GLY A 433 -31.44 29.90 -4.76
CA GLY A 433 -30.73 31.12 -4.45
C GLY A 433 -29.26 30.78 -4.37
N LEU A 434 -28.41 31.62 -4.97
CA LEU A 434 -26.95 31.53 -5.03
C LEU A 434 -26.31 31.47 -3.62
N ALA A 435 -26.39 30.31 -2.97
CA ALA A 435 -25.55 29.97 -1.84
C ALA A 435 -24.37 29.16 -2.38
N ALA A 436 -23.15 29.60 -2.08
CA ALA A 436 -21.96 28.82 -2.35
C ALA A 436 -22.12 27.42 -1.72
N PRO A 437 -21.74 26.33 -2.40
CA PRO A 437 -21.86 24.99 -1.83
C PRO A 437 -21.09 24.95 -0.50
N GLU A 438 -21.74 24.54 0.58
CA GLU A 438 -21.06 24.33 1.86
C GLU A 438 -19.84 23.40 1.64
N PRO A 439 -18.66 23.74 2.18
CA PRO A 439 -17.48 22.91 2.00
C PRO A 439 -17.71 21.54 2.61
N LEU A 440 -17.62 20.51 1.78
CA LEU A 440 -17.87 19.14 2.19
C LEU A 440 -16.78 18.68 3.17
N ILE A 441 -17.13 18.56 4.45
CA ILE A 441 -16.20 18.12 5.49
C ILE A 441 -15.94 16.62 5.33
N ARG A 442 -14.66 16.25 5.27
CA ARG A 442 -14.19 14.87 5.21
C ARG A 442 -13.54 14.52 6.54
N LYS A 443 -13.83 13.33 7.05
CA LYS A 443 -13.41 12.84 8.34
C LYS A 443 -12.70 11.51 8.18
N LEU A 444 -11.57 11.36 8.87
CA LEU A 444 -10.86 10.10 8.98
C LEU A 444 -11.41 9.34 10.18
N PHE A 445 -12.01 8.17 9.93
CA PHE A 445 -12.50 7.29 10.98
C PHE A 445 -11.56 6.12 11.19
N LEU A 446 -11.45 5.68 12.44
CA LEU A 446 -10.87 4.42 12.85
C LEU A 446 -11.97 3.49 13.38
N LEU A 447 -12.08 2.32 12.78
CA LEU A 447 -12.95 1.22 13.18
C LEU A 447 -12.11 0.09 13.78
N HIS A 448 -12.53 -0.46 14.91
CA HIS A 448 -11.90 -1.62 15.53
C HIS A 448 -12.96 -2.69 15.88
N PRO A 449 -12.72 -3.99 15.62
CA PRO A 449 -13.72 -5.04 15.82
C PRO A 449 -14.28 -5.17 17.23
N ALA A 450 -13.46 -4.92 18.26
CA ALA A 450 -13.91 -4.90 19.66
C ALA A 450 -15.09 -3.94 19.95
N TYR A 451 -15.28 -2.90 19.13
CA TYR A 451 -16.41 -1.97 19.25
C TYR A 451 -17.01 -1.66 17.87
N PRO A 452 -17.76 -2.60 17.25
CA PRO A 452 -18.17 -2.48 15.85
C PRO A 452 -19.22 -1.38 15.61
N LEU A 453 -19.90 -0.91 16.67
CA LEU A 453 -20.86 0.21 16.62
C LEU A 453 -20.22 1.56 16.96
N ILE A 454 -18.90 1.61 17.15
CA ILE A 454 -18.18 2.81 17.58
C ILE A 454 -17.05 3.10 16.60
N LEU A 455 -17.10 4.29 16.00
CA LEU A 455 -16.01 4.85 15.24
C LEU A 455 -15.28 5.88 16.10
N LEU A 456 -13.97 5.98 15.89
CA LEU A 456 -13.18 7.07 16.43
C LEU A 456 -12.83 8.04 15.29
N GLU A 457 -13.38 9.25 15.31
CA GLU A 457 -13.01 10.33 14.41
C GLU A 457 -11.63 10.86 14.82
N LEU A 458 -10.63 10.70 13.95
CA LEU A 458 -9.25 11.07 14.24
C LEU A 458 -8.91 12.50 13.80
N THR A 459 -9.43 12.90 12.63
CA THR A 459 -9.21 14.24 12.07
C THR A 459 -10.30 14.59 11.05
N SER A 460 -10.55 15.88 10.86
CA SER A 460 -11.48 16.43 9.88
C SER A 460 -10.76 17.46 9.00
N THR A 461 -11.04 17.45 7.70
CA THR A 461 -10.47 18.43 6.76
C THR A 461 -11.45 18.77 5.64
N THR A 462 -11.30 19.98 5.10
CA THR A 462 -11.92 20.41 3.84
C THR A 462 -10.96 20.25 2.66
N ASP A 463 -9.68 19.99 2.92
CA ASP A 463 -8.67 19.76 1.88
C ASP A 463 -9.04 18.54 1.03
N THR A 464 -8.64 18.56 -0.24
CA THR A 464 -8.80 17.40 -1.12
C THR A 464 -7.62 16.48 -0.92
N THR A 465 -7.77 15.50 -0.04
CA THR A 465 -6.79 14.41 0.11
C THR A 465 -6.77 13.61 -1.20
N VAL A 466 -5.60 13.35 -1.76
CA VAL A 466 -5.45 12.67 -3.05
C VAL A 466 -4.93 11.24 -2.88
N THR A 467 -4.17 10.97 -1.81
CA THR A 467 -3.70 9.62 -1.46
C THR A 467 -3.31 9.56 0.01
N SER A 468 -3.20 8.34 0.54
CA SER A 468 -2.80 8.08 1.92
C SER A 468 -2.05 6.77 2.07
N ALA A 469 -1.16 6.70 3.06
CA ALA A 469 -0.45 5.47 3.42
C ALA A 469 -0.30 5.36 4.94
N VAL A 470 0.04 4.16 5.41
CA VAL A 470 0.31 3.88 6.82
C VAL A 470 1.77 3.46 6.95
N SER A 471 2.55 4.16 7.78
CA SER A 471 3.92 3.77 8.13
C SER A 471 3.93 3.16 9.54
N TYR A 472 4.71 2.11 9.75
CA TYR A 472 4.82 1.44 11.05
C TYR A 472 6.07 1.86 11.82
N GLN A 473 5.95 2.01 13.13
CA GLN A 473 7.07 2.30 14.02
C GLN A 473 7.19 1.20 15.09
N GLU A 474 7.89 0.13 14.74
CA GLU A 474 7.98 -1.11 15.53
C GLU A 474 8.46 -0.86 16.97
N HIS A 475 9.52 -0.05 17.12
CA HIS A 475 10.10 0.30 18.42
C HIS A 475 9.11 0.99 19.37
N GLN A 476 8.19 1.79 18.81
CA GLN A 476 7.19 2.49 19.60
C GLN A 476 5.87 1.71 19.70
N LYS A 477 5.71 0.63 18.93
CA LYS A 477 4.43 -0.07 18.68
C LYS A 477 3.32 0.90 18.29
N ASP A 478 3.69 1.91 17.51
CA ASP A 478 2.79 2.93 16.97
C ASP A 478 2.78 2.82 15.44
N ALA A 479 1.82 3.48 14.81
CA ALA A 479 1.76 3.65 13.37
C ALA A 479 1.40 5.10 13.05
N SER A 480 1.86 5.57 11.90
CA SER A 480 1.63 6.92 11.41
C SER A 480 0.75 6.88 10.18
N TYR A 481 -0.30 7.70 10.17
CA TYR A 481 -1.14 7.88 9.00
C TYR A 481 -0.62 9.07 8.20
N ILE A 482 -0.18 8.80 6.97
CA ILE A 482 0.38 9.77 6.05
C ILE A 482 -0.68 10.13 5.02
N THR A 483 -0.93 11.42 4.85
CA THR A 483 -1.90 11.95 3.88
C THR A 483 -1.22 12.93 2.96
N VAL A 484 -1.54 12.85 1.68
CA VAL A 484 -1.16 13.87 0.70
C VAL A 484 -2.43 14.59 0.28
N SER A 485 -2.48 15.90 0.49
CA SER A 485 -3.62 16.74 0.10
C SER A 485 -3.22 17.86 -0.84
N SER A 486 -4.17 18.28 -1.67
CA SER A 486 -4.11 19.51 -2.44
C SER A 486 -4.86 20.58 -1.65
N ARG A 487 -4.14 21.61 -1.19
CA ARG A 487 -4.71 22.77 -0.49
C ARG A 487 -4.89 23.91 -1.48
N PRO A 488 -6.12 24.38 -1.74
CA PRO A 488 -6.33 25.62 -2.47
C PRO A 488 -5.83 26.79 -1.61
N THR A 489 -4.85 27.55 -2.09
CA THR A 489 -4.41 28.81 -1.47
C THR A 489 -5.30 29.95 -1.97
N PRO A 490 -5.68 30.92 -1.12
CA PRO A 490 -6.28 32.18 -1.58
C PRO A 490 -5.30 32.92 -2.50
N ASP A 491 -5.82 33.61 -3.51
CA ASP A 491 -5.09 34.27 -4.60
C ASP A 491 -3.81 35.00 -4.16
N SER A 492 -2.64 34.39 -4.37
CA SER A 492 -1.30 34.99 -4.58
C SER A 492 -0.13 34.04 -4.30
N GLU A 493 -0.33 32.90 -3.66
CA GLU A 493 0.70 31.86 -3.51
C GLU A 493 0.43 30.66 -4.43
N PRO A 494 1.46 30.12 -5.13
CA PRO A 494 1.31 28.86 -5.85
C PRO A 494 0.85 27.79 -4.86
N GLY A 495 -0.27 27.12 -5.15
CA GLY A 495 -0.75 26.04 -4.30
C GLY A 495 0.34 24.98 -4.12
N ALA A 496 0.34 24.26 -3.01
CA ALA A 496 1.32 23.20 -2.76
C ALA A 496 0.65 21.88 -2.41
N ARG A 497 1.30 20.76 -2.77
CA ARG A 497 0.92 19.46 -2.20
C ARG A 497 1.39 19.39 -0.78
N ILE A 498 0.46 19.12 0.11
CA ILE A 498 0.71 19.04 1.54
C ILE A 498 0.84 17.57 1.92
N VAL A 499 2.03 17.18 2.35
CA VAL A 499 2.26 15.89 2.98
C VAL A 499 2.17 16.07 4.48
N LYS A 500 1.31 15.29 5.12
CA LYS A 500 1.13 15.32 6.57
C LYS A 500 1.30 13.92 7.12
N SER A 501 2.08 13.80 8.17
CA SER A 501 2.20 12.56 8.96
C SER A 501 1.58 12.80 10.34
N MET A 502 0.83 11.81 10.83
CA MET A 502 0.14 11.87 12.11
C MET A 502 0.27 10.53 12.83
N SER A 503 0.87 10.53 14.03
CA SER A 503 0.87 9.36 14.93
C SER A 503 -0.56 8.97 15.27
N LEU A 504 -0.91 7.71 15.07
CA LEU A 504 -2.22 7.17 15.39
C LEU A 504 -2.46 7.16 16.89
N ARG A 505 -1.45 6.82 17.71
CA ARG A 505 -1.57 6.93 19.17
C ARG A 505 -1.91 8.36 19.62
N ALA A 506 -1.24 9.36 19.03
CA ALA A 506 -1.51 10.76 19.33
C ALA A 506 -2.89 11.20 18.84
N ALA A 507 -3.29 10.78 17.63
CA ALA A 507 -4.61 11.06 17.06
C ALA A 507 -5.73 10.44 17.88
N ILE A 508 -5.58 9.17 18.30
CA ILE A 508 -6.53 8.45 19.14
C ILE A 508 -6.77 9.16 20.46
N THR A 509 -5.72 9.76 21.04
CA THR A 509 -5.82 10.47 22.33
C THR A 509 -6.74 11.69 22.24
N LYS A 510 -6.79 12.33 21.06
CA LYS A 510 -7.60 13.52 20.74
C LYS A 510 -8.89 13.19 19.97
N GLY A 511 -9.07 11.94 19.56
CA GLY A 511 -10.16 11.53 18.68
C GLY A 511 -11.53 11.64 19.36
N GLN A 512 -12.57 11.78 18.55
CA GLN A 512 -13.95 11.91 19.00
C GLN A 512 -14.73 10.62 18.78
N ILE A 513 -15.44 10.16 19.81
CA ILE A 513 -16.30 8.97 19.72
C ILE A 513 -17.55 9.29 18.89
N VAL A 514 -17.77 8.49 17.84
CA VAL A 514 -18.97 8.53 16.99
C VAL A 514 -19.68 7.19 17.09
N ARG A 515 -20.92 7.20 17.57
CA ARG A 515 -21.74 5.99 17.74
C ARG A 515 -22.66 5.78 16.54
N LEU A 516 -22.63 4.58 15.98
CA LEU A 516 -23.46 4.17 14.86
C LEU A 516 -24.80 3.62 15.35
N GLY A 517 -25.89 3.96 14.67
CA GLY A 517 -27.21 3.32 14.88
C GLY A 517 -27.95 3.68 16.18
N GLU A 518 -27.61 4.79 16.87
CA GLU A 518 -28.33 5.15 18.10
C GLU A 518 -29.77 5.60 17.83
N THR A 519 -30.72 4.73 18.19
CA THR A 519 -32.07 5.14 18.59
C THR A 519 -32.09 5.25 20.12
N ASN A 520 -32.61 6.37 20.65
CA ASN A 520 -32.81 6.56 22.08
C ASN A 520 -33.96 5.67 22.58
N LYS A 521 -33.79 4.34 22.57
CA LYS A 521 -34.69 3.42 23.24
C LYS A 521 -34.02 2.94 24.52
N ASN A 522 -34.56 3.40 25.65
CA ASN A 522 -34.18 2.94 26.98
C ASN A 522 -34.45 1.43 27.07
N GLY A 523 -33.42 0.63 27.37
CA GLY A 523 -33.55 -0.83 27.55
C GLY A 523 -32.54 -1.71 26.80
N GLY A 524 -31.59 -1.14 26.05
CA GLY A 524 -30.51 -1.91 25.42
C GLY A 524 -29.40 -2.37 26.39
N PRO A 525 -28.51 -3.28 25.95
CA PRO A 525 -27.35 -3.73 26.75
C PRO A 525 -26.54 -2.55 27.27
N ILE A 526 -25.93 -2.71 28.44
CA ILE A 526 -25.15 -1.67 29.14
C ILE A 526 -24.15 -1.07 28.15
N LYS A 527 -24.38 0.20 27.79
CA LYS A 527 -23.51 0.91 26.85
C LYS A 527 -22.15 1.14 27.50
N PRO A 528 -21.04 0.80 26.83
CA PRO A 528 -19.72 1.11 27.36
C PRO A 528 -19.59 2.62 27.54
N SER A 529 -19.08 3.01 28.70
CA SER A 529 -18.85 4.42 29.03
C SER A 529 -17.80 5.02 28.10
N ALA A 530 -17.85 6.33 27.87
CA ALA A 530 -16.83 7.02 27.07
C ALA A 530 -15.42 6.77 27.64
N PHE A 531 -15.30 6.67 28.96
CA PHE A 531 -14.04 6.34 29.63
C PHE A 531 -13.49 4.97 29.26
N GLU A 532 -14.34 3.92 29.25
CA GLU A 532 -13.93 2.57 28.84
C GLU A 532 -13.49 2.51 27.38
N ILE A 533 -14.24 3.18 26.50
CA ILE A 533 -13.92 3.27 25.08
C ILE A 533 -12.56 3.93 24.86
N TYR A 534 -12.34 5.12 25.44
CA TYR A 534 -11.04 5.79 25.33
C TYR A 534 -9.91 4.98 25.95
N LYS A 535 -10.17 4.32 27.09
CA LYS A 535 -9.19 3.44 27.74
C LYS A 535 -8.79 2.28 26.84
N PHE A 536 -9.73 1.69 26.10
CA PHE A 536 -9.45 0.67 25.10
C PHE A 536 -8.60 1.22 23.95
N PHE A 537 -9.08 2.25 23.25
CA PHE A 537 -8.39 2.77 22.07
C PHE A 537 -6.98 3.28 22.40
N ARG A 538 -6.78 3.95 23.55
CA ARG A 538 -5.46 4.43 23.99
C ARG A 538 -4.48 3.31 24.34
N ARG A 539 -4.95 2.08 24.53
CA ARG A 539 -4.13 0.90 24.78
C ARG A 539 -3.84 0.10 23.51
N LEU A 540 -4.41 0.48 22.36
CA LEU A 540 -4.07 -0.15 21.09
C LEU A 540 -2.58 0.03 20.83
N THR A 541 -1.96 -1.07 20.44
CA THR A 541 -0.60 -1.07 19.90
C THR A 541 -0.61 -1.73 18.54
N PHE A 542 0.17 -1.15 17.63
CA PHE A 542 0.22 -1.57 16.24
C PHE A 542 1.48 -2.38 15.98
N LYS A 543 1.40 -3.29 15.02
CA LYS A 543 2.50 -4.16 14.59
C LYS A 543 2.61 -4.13 13.08
N ARG A 544 3.83 -4.35 12.56
CA ARG A 544 4.04 -4.52 11.12
C ARG A 544 3.19 -5.69 10.58
N GLN A 545 2.70 -5.51 9.36
CA GLN A 545 1.77 -6.42 8.67
C GLN A 545 2.42 -7.61 7.98
#